data_AF-A0A2V8QNM0-F1
#
_entry.id   AF-A0A2V8QNM0-F1
#
_cell.length_a   1.000
_cell.length_b   1.000
_cell.length_c   1.000
_cell.angle_alpha   90.00
_cell.angle_beta   90.00
_cell.angle_gamma   90.00
#
_symmetry.space_group_name_H-M   'P 1'
#
loop_
_entity.id
_entity.type
_entity.pdbx_description
1 polymer ?
#
loop_
_entity_poly.entity_id
_entity_poly.type
_entity_poly.pdbx_seq_one_letter_code
_entity_poly.pdbx_strand_id
1 'polypeptide(L)'
;MPAGERPSYIQQVEERLERREHKTWRDEWPQLWKKVAVAECIQFLVCSLDKYGLSYAPDEQATDLFSSLVDAYSLAQMFKQIDKATKGFADFARQQRWPMRAGRAVEQVRSNVEYYRSQGWEIYAYSYRPAYPARSVISDIFFNTVLGVGEDYFFKAPKEVELPEINAEERA
;
A
#
# COMPACT_ATOMS: atom_id res chain seq x y z
N MET A 1 20.01 25.73 14.01
CA MET A 1 19.65 24.74 15.05
C MET A 1 20.91 23.97 15.39
N PRO A 2 21.28 23.84 16.67
CA PRO A 2 22.39 22.98 17.07
C PRO A 2 22.12 21.53 16.67
N ALA A 3 23.18 20.78 16.38
CA ALA A 3 23.08 19.37 16.03
C ALA A 3 22.52 18.56 17.21
N GLY A 4 21.35 17.95 17.05
CA GLY A 4 20.72 17.07 18.05
C GLY A 4 19.39 17.55 18.62
N GLU A 5 18.98 18.81 18.39
CA GLU A 5 17.62 19.24 18.75
C GLU A 5 16.61 18.71 17.73
N ARG A 6 15.73 17.80 18.19
CA ARG A 6 14.57 17.37 17.40
C ARG A 6 13.64 18.57 17.20
N PRO A 7 13.13 18.83 15.98
CA PRO A 7 12.11 19.84 15.76
C PRO A 7 10.94 19.65 16.74
N SER A 8 10.45 20.73 17.36
CA SER A 8 9.45 20.63 18.45
C SER A 8 8.18 19.88 18.02
N TYR A 9 7.85 19.92 16.73
CA TYR A 9 6.73 19.18 16.16
C TYR A 9 6.94 17.66 16.18
N ILE A 10 8.14 17.17 15.85
CA ILE A 10 8.44 15.71 15.89
C ILE A 10 8.32 15.21 17.32
N GLN A 11 8.88 15.96 18.27
CA GLN A 11 8.79 15.62 19.69
C GLN A 11 7.33 15.56 20.17
N GLN A 12 6.48 16.51 19.75
CA GLN A 12 5.06 16.48 20.09
C GLN A 12 4.35 15.24 19.52
N VAL A 13 4.68 14.82 18.30
CA VAL A 13 4.09 13.59 17.71
C VAL A 13 4.55 12.35 18.47
N GLU A 14 5.84 12.25 18.79
CA GLU A 14 6.41 11.15 19.59
C GLU A 14 5.74 11.07 20.97
N GLU A 15 5.63 12.20 21.68
CA GLU A 15 4.97 12.26 23.00
C GLU A 15 3.50 11.82 22.94
N ARG A 16 2.75 12.21 21.90
CA ARG A 16 1.35 11.79 21.72
C ARG A 16 1.23 10.31 21.36
N LEU A 17 2.18 9.76 20.61
CA LEU A 17 2.25 8.33 20.32
C LEU A 17 2.54 7.52 21.60
N GLU A 18 3.48 7.98 22.43
CA GLU A 18 3.83 7.39 23.72
C GLU A 18 2.65 7.42 24.71
N ARG A 19 1.93 8.55 24.77
CA ARG A 19 0.70 8.71 25.56
C ARG A 19 -0.50 7.94 25.00
N ARG A 20 -0.34 7.27 23.86
CA ARG A 20 -1.37 6.48 23.18
C ARG A 20 -2.64 7.27 22.83
N GLU A 21 -2.54 8.59 22.66
CA GLU A 21 -3.68 9.45 22.31
C GLU A 21 -4.35 9.01 20.99
N HIS A 22 -3.57 8.41 20.08
CA HIS A 22 -4.04 7.84 18.81
C HIS A 22 -5.16 6.80 18.97
N LYS A 23 -5.29 6.16 20.15
CA LYS A 23 -6.37 5.22 20.48
C LYS A 23 -7.76 5.86 20.44
N THR A 24 -7.84 7.17 20.66
CA THR A 24 -9.10 7.92 20.58
C THR A 24 -9.61 8.08 19.14
N TRP A 25 -8.76 7.85 18.14
CA TRP A 25 -9.09 7.98 16.72
C TRP A 25 -9.41 6.63 16.05
N ARG A 26 -9.79 5.62 16.83
CA ARG A 26 -10.04 4.25 16.32
C ARG A 26 -10.98 4.22 15.12
N ASP A 27 -12.01 5.06 15.14
CA ASP A 27 -13.02 5.13 14.09
C ASP A 27 -12.47 5.69 12.76
N GLU A 28 -11.36 6.43 12.81
CA GLU A 28 -10.69 7.00 11.63
C GLU A 28 -9.66 6.03 11.01
N TRP A 29 -9.19 5.04 11.77
CA TRP A 29 -8.15 4.12 11.34
C TRP A 29 -8.45 3.37 10.04
N PRO A 30 -9.69 2.87 9.78
CA PRO A 30 -9.98 2.19 8.52
C PRO A 30 -9.79 3.11 7.30
N GLN A 31 -10.15 4.38 7.42
CA GLN A 31 -9.97 5.34 6.33
C GLN A 31 -8.49 5.66 6.11
N LEU A 32 -7.72 5.83 7.19
CA LEU A 32 -6.28 6.06 7.10
C LEU A 32 -5.56 4.85 6.51
N TRP A 33 -5.91 3.64 6.95
CA TRP A 33 -5.41 2.39 6.36
C TRP A 33 -5.61 2.39 4.86
N LYS A 34 -6.85 2.62 4.41
CA LYS A 34 -7.17 2.65 2.98
C LYS A 34 -6.29 3.62 2.20
N LYS A 35 -6.11 4.84 2.72
CA LYS A 35 -5.24 5.86 2.11
C LYS A 35 -3.78 5.39 2.02
N VAL A 36 -3.26 4.81 3.09
CA VAL A 36 -1.89 4.26 3.13
C VAL A 36 -1.74 3.11 2.14
N ALA A 37 -2.69 2.18 2.09
CA ALA A 37 -2.65 1.03 1.18
C ALA A 37 -2.69 1.44 -0.30
N VAL A 38 -3.49 2.46 -0.65
CA VAL A 38 -3.52 3.04 -2.00
C VAL A 38 -2.17 3.66 -2.35
N ALA A 39 -1.58 4.44 -1.45
CA ALA A 39 -0.28 5.06 -1.65
C ALA A 39 0.84 4.01 -1.86
N GLU A 40 0.83 2.94 -1.06
CA GLU A 40 1.77 1.81 -1.19
C GLU A 40 1.64 1.11 -2.55
N CYS A 41 0.40 0.85 -3.01
CA CYS A 41 0.17 0.28 -4.35
C CYS A 41 0.72 1.17 -5.47
N ILE A 42 0.47 2.48 -5.40
CA ILE A 42 0.95 3.46 -6.39
C ILE A 42 2.48 3.51 -6.38
N GLN A 43 3.09 3.63 -5.20
CA GLN A 43 4.55 3.65 -5.08
C GLN A 43 5.16 2.37 -5.64
N PHE A 44 4.58 1.21 -5.31
CA PHE A 44 5.04 -0.07 -5.83
C PHE A 44 4.91 -0.16 -7.36
N LEU A 45 3.82 0.35 -7.94
CA LEU A 45 3.64 0.44 -9.39
C LEU A 45 4.72 1.29 -10.05
N VAL A 46 4.98 2.49 -9.52
CA VAL A 46 6.03 3.39 -10.01
C VAL A 46 7.39 2.69 -9.96
N CYS A 47 7.78 2.15 -8.80
CA CYS A 47 9.05 1.44 -8.64
C CYS A 47 9.14 0.21 -9.55
N SER A 48 8.03 -0.51 -9.77
CA SER A 48 8.02 -1.70 -10.62
C SER A 48 8.18 -1.37 -12.11
N LEU A 49 7.63 -0.25 -12.57
CA LEU A 49 7.81 0.25 -13.94
C LEU A 49 9.22 0.83 -14.14
N ASP A 50 9.73 1.55 -13.14
CA ASP A 50 11.07 2.14 -13.17
C ASP A 50 12.19 1.09 -13.32
N LYS A 51 12.01 -0.10 -12.71
CA LYS A 51 12.91 -1.27 -12.92
C LYS A 51 13.09 -1.66 -14.39
N TYR A 52 12.12 -1.33 -15.24
CA TYR A 52 12.15 -1.59 -16.68
C TYR A 52 12.45 -0.33 -17.51
N GLY A 53 12.84 0.78 -16.87
CA GLY A 53 13.10 2.07 -17.52
C GLY A 53 11.84 2.78 -18.00
N LEU A 54 10.68 2.44 -17.45
CA LEU A 54 9.38 3.02 -17.84
C LEU A 54 8.97 4.08 -16.82
N SER A 55 9.15 5.35 -17.18
CA SER A 55 8.70 6.46 -16.34
C SER A 55 7.17 6.51 -16.29
N TYR A 56 6.62 6.57 -15.08
CA TYR A 56 5.19 6.69 -14.84
C TYR A 56 4.90 7.80 -13.82
N ALA A 57 4.01 8.71 -14.19
CA ALA A 57 3.45 9.69 -13.28
C ALA A 57 2.06 9.20 -12.87
N PRO A 58 1.83 8.90 -11.58
CA PRO A 58 0.52 8.52 -11.07
C PRO A 58 -0.56 9.56 -11.37
N ASP A 59 -1.75 9.09 -11.70
CA ASP A 59 -2.92 9.90 -12.01
C ASP A 59 -4.14 9.46 -11.19
N GLU A 60 -5.26 10.16 -11.40
CA GLU A 60 -6.54 9.86 -10.76
C GLU A 60 -7.01 8.43 -11.07
N GLN A 61 -6.75 7.95 -12.30
CA GLN A 61 -7.11 6.60 -12.73
C GLN A 61 -6.45 5.50 -11.89
N ALA A 62 -5.15 5.62 -11.59
CA ALA A 62 -4.48 4.69 -10.69
C ALA A 62 -5.03 4.78 -9.25
N THR A 63 -5.28 5.99 -8.77
CA THR A 63 -5.83 6.23 -7.44
C THR A 63 -7.21 5.58 -7.27
N ASP A 64 -8.10 5.78 -8.22
CA ASP A 64 -9.44 5.21 -8.22
C ASP A 64 -9.42 3.69 -8.33
N LEU A 65 -8.57 3.14 -9.21
CA LEU A 65 -8.40 1.70 -9.33
C LEU A 65 -8.00 1.10 -7.99
N PHE A 66 -6.90 1.57 -7.38
CA PHE A 66 -6.42 0.98 -6.14
C PHE A 66 -7.40 1.23 -4.98
N SER A 67 -8.04 2.39 -4.91
CA SER A 67 -9.09 2.67 -3.91
C SER A 67 -10.25 1.68 -3.98
N SER A 68 -10.62 1.22 -5.19
CA SER A 68 -11.67 0.20 -5.36
C SER A 68 -11.22 -1.23 -5.03
N LEU A 69 -9.91 -1.50 -5.05
CA LEU A 69 -9.36 -2.85 -4.90
C LEU A 69 -8.89 -3.16 -3.47
N VAL A 70 -8.34 -2.18 -2.76
CA VAL A 70 -7.79 -2.39 -1.40
C VAL A 70 -8.85 -2.79 -0.36
N ASP A 71 -10.14 -2.63 -0.67
CA ASP A 71 -11.23 -3.09 0.21
C ASP A 71 -11.50 -4.60 0.09
N ALA A 72 -11.00 -5.24 -0.96
CA ALA A 72 -11.29 -6.64 -1.31
C ALA A 72 -10.04 -7.52 -1.41
N TYR A 73 -8.86 -6.92 -1.53
CA TYR A 73 -7.61 -7.63 -1.71
C TYR A 73 -6.55 -7.09 -0.76
N SER A 74 -5.67 -7.97 -0.30
CA SER A 74 -4.52 -7.55 0.51
C SER A 74 -3.46 -6.86 -0.34
N LEU A 75 -2.56 -6.11 0.31
CA LEU A 75 -1.43 -5.47 -0.36
C LEU A 75 -0.55 -6.51 -1.08
N ALA A 76 -0.36 -7.68 -0.47
CA ALA A 76 0.37 -8.77 -1.09
C ALA A 76 -0.29 -9.23 -2.40
N GLN A 77 -1.61 -9.42 -2.42
CA GLN A 77 -2.32 -9.79 -3.65
C GLN A 77 -2.21 -8.68 -4.71
N MET A 78 -2.33 -7.43 -4.28
CA MET A 78 -2.21 -6.28 -5.17
C MET A 78 -0.81 -6.15 -5.78
N PHE A 79 0.23 -6.29 -4.96
CA PHE A 79 1.63 -6.24 -5.41
C PHE A 79 1.90 -7.35 -6.43
N LYS A 80 1.29 -8.52 -6.26
CA LYS A 80 1.37 -9.60 -7.25
C LYS A 80 0.77 -9.22 -8.60
N GLN A 81 -0.39 -8.58 -8.59
CA GLN A 81 -1.01 -8.14 -9.84
C GLN A 81 -0.26 -7.00 -10.50
N ILE A 82 0.28 -6.07 -9.72
CA ILE A 82 1.13 -4.98 -10.22
C ILE A 82 2.42 -5.55 -10.85
N ASP A 83 3.11 -6.45 -10.16
CA ASP A 83 4.33 -7.09 -10.67
C ASP A 83 4.06 -7.85 -11.98
N LYS A 84 2.97 -8.61 -12.03
CA LYS A 84 2.53 -9.31 -13.26
C LYS A 84 2.22 -8.35 -14.40
N ALA A 85 1.48 -7.28 -14.13
CA ALA A 85 1.06 -6.30 -15.12
C ALA A 85 2.26 -5.50 -15.67
N THR A 86 3.14 -5.03 -14.79
CA THR A 86 4.32 -4.25 -15.18
C THR A 86 5.32 -5.08 -15.98
N LYS A 87 5.58 -6.33 -15.58
CA LYS A 87 6.41 -7.25 -16.35
C LYS A 87 5.82 -7.53 -17.74
N GLY A 88 4.54 -7.88 -17.81
CA GLY A 88 3.86 -8.13 -19.08
C GLY A 88 3.85 -6.91 -20.00
N PHE A 89 3.62 -5.72 -19.44
CA PHE A 89 3.68 -4.47 -20.18
C PHE A 89 5.10 -4.14 -20.67
N ALA A 90 6.13 -4.36 -19.83
CA ALA A 90 7.52 -4.14 -20.22
C ALA A 90 7.95 -5.06 -21.37
N ASP A 91 7.61 -6.35 -21.30
CA ASP A 91 7.89 -7.31 -22.37
C ASP A 91 7.17 -6.95 -23.66
N PHE A 92 5.92 -6.50 -23.57
CA PHE A 92 5.18 -5.99 -24.72
C PHE A 92 5.80 -4.71 -25.30
N ALA A 93 6.15 -3.74 -24.46
CA ALA A 93 6.73 -2.47 -24.87
C ALA A 93 8.08 -2.64 -25.59
N ARG A 94 8.91 -3.60 -25.15
CA ARG A 94 10.19 -3.94 -25.82
C ARG A 94 10.03 -4.44 -27.24
N GLN A 95 8.89 -5.06 -27.57
CA GLN A 95 8.61 -5.57 -28.91
C GLN A 95 8.05 -4.49 -29.85
N GLN A 96 7.62 -3.35 -29.30
CA GLN A 96 7.05 -2.26 -30.09
C GLN A 96 8.13 -1.33 -30.65
N ARG A 97 7.86 -0.75 -31.82
CA ARG A 97 8.75 0.22 -32.48
C ARG A 97 8.56 1.66 -32.01
N TRP A 98 7.61 1.92 -31.10
CA TRP A 98 7.24 3.25 -30.63
C TRP A 98 7.13 3.29 -29.10
N PRO A 99 7.35 4.47 -28.48
CA PRO A 99 7.24 4.62 -27.04
C PRO A 99 5.81 4.36 -26.56
N MET A 100 5.69 3.55 -25.50
CA MET A 100 4.43 3.13 -24.93
C MET A 100 4.13 3.90 -23.64
N ARG A 101 2.87 4.31 -23.45
CA ARG A 101 2.43 4.98 -22.22
C ARG A 101 2.36 3.98 -21.07
N ALA A 102 3.15 4.22 -20.02
CA ALA A 102 3.24 3.35 -18.85
C ALA A 102 1.91 3.18 -18.10
N GLY A 103 0.98 4.14 -18.22
CA GLY A 103 -0.38 4.03 -17.67
C GLY A 103 -1.18 2.81 -18.18
N ARG A 104 -0.80 2.18 -19.30
CA ARG A 104 -1.39 0.90 -19.72
C ARG A 104 -1.17 -0.24 -18.72
N ALA A 105 -0.14 -0.18 -17.88
CA ALA A 105 0.05 -1.16 -16.82
C ALA A 105 -1.09 -1.09 -15.78
N VAL A 106 -1.66 0.09 -15.52
CA VAL A 106 -2.83 0.27 -14.62
C VAL A 106 -4.04 -0.49 -15.16
N GLU A 107 -4.32 -0.32 -16.45
CA GLU A 107 -5.42 -1.04 -17.11
C GLU A 107 -5.18 -2.54 -17.14
N GLN A 108 -3.93 -2.98 -17.31
CA GLN A 108 -3.59 -4.40 -17.22
C GLN A 108 -3.84 -4.96 -15.81
N VAL A 109 -3.58 -4.19 -14.74
CA VAL A 109 -3.95 -4.59 -13.37
C VAL A 109 -5.46 -4.77 -13.26
N ARG A 110 -6.25 -3.80 -13.74
CA ARG A 110 -7.72 -3.87 -13.76
C ARG A 110 -8.21 -5.14 -14.46
N SER A 111 -7.78 -5.36 -15.71
CA SER A 111 -8.19 -6.52 -16.50
C SER A 111 -7.78 -7.85 -15.86
N ASN A 112 -6.59 -7.91 -15.25
CA ASN A 112 -6.15 -9.12 -14.54
C ASN A 112 -7.08 -9.43 -13.36
N VAL A 113 -7.40 -8.43 -12.54
CA VAL A 113 -8.26 -8.62 -11.37
C VAL A 113 -9.68 -9.00 -11.78
N GLU A 114 -10.25 -8.31 -12.78
CA GLU A 114 -11.57 -8.62 -13.34
C GLU A 114 -11.63 -10.04 -13.91
N TYR A 115 -10.58 -10.47 -14.60
CA TYR A 115 -10.49 -11.84 -15.10
C TYR A 115 -10.53 -12.86 -13.96
N TYR A 116 -9.70 -12.71 -12.92
CA TYR A 116 -9.71 -13.61 -11.76
C TYR A 116 -11.08 -13.64 -11.08
N ARG A 117 -11.68 -12.45 -10.88
CA ARG A 117 -13.03 -12.32 -10.32
C ARG A 117 -14.08 -13.04 -11.16
N SER A 118 -14.02 -12.93 -12.49
CA SER A 118 -14.97 -13.58 -13.41
C SER A 118 -14.89 -15.12 -13.35
N GLN A 119 -13.71 -15.65 -13.05
CA GLN A 119 -13.47 -17.09 -12.95
C GLN A 119 -13.68 -17.63 -11.53
N GLY A 120 -13.98 -16.76 -10.55
CA GLY A 120 -14.02 -17.14 -9.14
C GLY A 120 -12.67 -17.60 -8.59
N TRP A 121 -11.56 -17.13 -9.18
CA TRP A 121 -10.22 -17.53 -8.78
C TRP A 121 -9.66 -16.62 -7.70
N GLU A 122 -8.99 -17.23 -6.73
CA GLU A 122 -8.25 -16.50 -5.71
C GLU A 122 -6.94 -15.95 -6.30
N ILE A 123 -6.58 -14.73 -5.90
CA ILE A 123 -5.28 -14.16 -6.22
C ILE A 123 -4.29 -14.62 -5.16
N TYR A 124 -3.25 -15.33 -5.58
CA TYR A 124 -2.15 -15.68 -4.68
C TYR A 124 -1.41 -14.44 -4.20
N ALA A 125 -1.08 -14.42 -2.92
CA ALA A 125 -0.29 -13.37 -2.30
C ALA A 125 1.10 -13.26 -2.94
N TYR A 126 1.61 -12.02 -3.04
CA TYR A 126 3.00 -11.79 -3.40
C TYR A 126 3.91 -12.35 -2.32
N SER A 127 4.83 -13.25 -2.70
CA SER A 127 5.88 -13.71 -1.80
C SER A 127 6.78 -12.52 -1.48
N TYR A 128 6.63 -11.97 -0.27
CA TYR A 128 7.46 -10.87 0.20
C TYR A 128 8.94 -11.23 0.04
N ARG A 129 9.69 -10.37 -0.65
CA ARG A 129 11.15 -10.44 -0.69
C ARG A 129 11.68 -9.21 0.03
N PRO A 130 12.65 -9.35 0.95
CA PRO A 130 13.27 -8.22 1.67
C PRO A 130 13.89 -7.14 0.78
N ALA A 131 14.04 -7.39 -0.52
CA ALA A 131 14.63 -6.48 -1.51
C ALA A 131 13.61 -5.69 -2.34
N TYR A 132 12.30 -5.80 -2.07
CA TYR A 132 11.29 -4.94 -2.69
C TYR A 132 11.19 -3.60 -1.94
N PRO A 133 10.73 -2.50 -2.58
CA PRO A 133 10.90 -1.16 -2.04
C PRO A 133 10.41 -1.16 -0.59
N ALA A 134 11.31 -0.73 0.29
CA ALA A 134 11.10 -0.75 1.72
C ALA A 134 9.73 -0.14 2.00
N ARG A 135 8.89 -0.90 2.72
CA ARG A 135 7.64 -0.42 3.32
C ARG A 135 7.84 1.02 3.77
N SER A 136 6.94 1.92 3.40
CA SER A 136 7.07 3.31 3.84
C SER A 136 7.21 3.35 5.36
N VAL A 137 8.12 4.19 5.86
CA VAL A 137 8.30 4.38 7.32
C VAL A 137 6.97 4.77 7.98
N ILE A 138 6.11 5.50 7.26
CA ILE A 138 4.76 5.87 7.74
C ILE A 138 3.89 4.62 7.89
N SER A 139 3.91 3.72 6.90
CA SER A 139 3.17 2.47 6.97
C SER A 139 3.69 1.60 8.12
N ASP A 140 5.00 1.54 8.31
CA ASP A 140 5.60 0.79 9.41
C ASP A 140 5.12 1.29 10.78
N ILE A 141 5.20 2.61 11.02
CA ILE A 141 4.73 3.22 12.26
C ILE A 141 3.22 3.01 12.44
N PHE A 142 2.42 3.25 11.39
CA PHE A 142 0.97 3.13 11.51
C PHE A 142 0.53 1.69 11.82
N PHE A 143 1.03 0.70 11.09
CA PHE A 143 0.57 -0.67 11.25
C PHE A 143 1.22 -1.40 12.44
N ASN A 144 2.49 -1.13 12.75
CA ASN A 144 3.16 -1.77 13.88
C ASN A 144 2.90 -1.04 15.20
N THR A 145 2.98 0.29 15.22
CA THR A 145 2.93 1.08 16.46
C THR A 145 1.51 1.52 16.82
N VAL A 146 0.74 2.02 15.85
CA VAL A 146 -0.62 2.54 16.10
C VAL A 146 -1.64 1.40 16.15
N LEU A 147 -1.63 0.52 15.14
CA LEU A 147 -2.62 -0.55 15.02
C LEU A 147 -2.19 -1.86 15.70
N GLY A 148 -0.90 -2.11 15.88
CA GLY A 148 -0.39 -3.35 16.47
C GLY A 148 -0.64 -4.61 15.64
N VAL A 149 -0.94 -4.47 14.34
CA VAL A 149 -1.26 -5.58 13.44
C VAL A 149 -0.03 -6.19 12.76
N GLY A 150 1.15 -5.57 12.94
CA GLY A 150 2.42 -6.12 12.46
C GLY A 150 2.46 -6.28 10.94
N GLU A 151 2.68 -7.52 10.48
CA GLU A 151 2.72 -7.90 9.05
C GLU A 151 1.34 -8.25 8.48
N ASP A 152 0.33 -8.49 9.32
CA ASP A 152 -1.02 -8.87 8.86
C ASP A 152 -1.61 -7.82 7.91
N TYR A 153 -1.25 -6.55 8.08
CA TYR A 153 -1.68 -5.47 7.19
C TYR A 153 -1.33 -5.72 5.71
N PHE A 154 -0.26 -6.46 5.46
CA PHE A 154 0.24 -6.73 4.11
C PHE A 154 -0.48 -7.93 3.51
N PHE A 155 -0.75 -8.95 4.32
CA PHE A 155 -1.26 -10.23 3.85
C PHE A 155 -2.78 -10.35 3.90
N LYS A 156 -3.45 -9.56 4.75
CA LYS A 156 -4.90 -9.55 4.92
C LYS A 156 -5.53 -8.29 4.34
N ALA A 157 -6.75 -8.39 3.83
CA ALA A 157 -7.51 -7.21 3.44
C ALA A 157 -7.98 -6.43 4.69
N PRO A 158 -8.22 -5.11 4.62
CA PRO A 158 -8.66 -4.31 5.76
C PRO A 158 -9.89 -4.86 6.49
N LYS A 159 -10.80 -5.52 5.76
CA LYS A 159 -12.02 -6.12 6.31
C LYS A 159 -11.77 -7.40 7.12
N GLU A 160 -10.62 -8.02 6.93
CA GLU A 160 -10.24 -9.31 7.52
C GLU A 160 -9.38 -9.13 8.78
N VAL A 161 -8.98 -7.89 9.09
CA VAL A 161 -8.14 -7.60 10.24
C VAL A 161 -8.99 -7.14 11.41
N GLU A 162 -9.00 -7.97 12.45
CA GLU A 162 -9.57 -7.58 13.74
C GLU A 162 -8.64 -6.57 14.41
N LEU A 163 -9.15 -5.35 14.58
CA LEU A 163 -8.42 -4.31 15.30
C LEU A 163 -8.39 -4.65 16.78
N PRO A 164 -7.23 -4.63 17.45
CA PRO A 164 -7.12 -4.97 18.86
C PRO A 164 -8.10 -4.14 19.70
N GLU A 165 -8.73 -4.79 20.68
CA GLU A 165 -9.61 -4.09 21.62
C GLU A 165 -8.81 -3.10 22.44
N ILE A 166 -9.29 -1.85 22.49
CA ILE A 166 -8.72 -0.82 23.34
C ILE A 166 -9.36 -1.01 24.71
N ASN A 167 -8.59 -1.51 25.68
CA ASN A 167 -9.07 -1.66 27.05
C ASN A 167 -9.52 -0.30 27.60
N ALA A 168 -10.67 -0.28 28.28
CA ALA A 168 -11.30 0.95 28.78
C ALA A 168 -10.42 1.72 29.78
N GLU A 169 -9.48 1.05 30.45
CA GLU A 169 -8.49 1.67 31.35
C GLU A 169 -7.43 2.50 30.62
N GLU A 170 -7.26 2.33 29.31
CA GLU A 170 -6.30 3.08 28.48
C GLU A 170 -6.95 4.29 27.78
N ARG A 171 -8.21 4.62 28.12
CA ARG A 171 -8.93 5.81 27.64
C ARG A 171 -8.86 7.00 28.60
N ALA A 172 -8.23 6.84 29.77
CA ALA A 172 -8.15 7.83 30.85
C ALA A 172 -6.80 8.56 30.88
#